data_AF-A0AAD2CSW1-F1
#
_entry.id   AF-A0AAD2CSW1-F1
#
_cell.length_a   1.000
_cell.length_b   1.000
_cell.length_c   1.000
_cell.angle_alpha   90.00
_cell.angle_beta   90.00
_cell.angle_gamma   90.00
#
_symmetry.space_group_name_H-M   'P 1'
#
loop_
_entity.id
_entity.type
_entity.pdbx_description
1 polymer ?
#
loop_
_entity_poly.entity_id
_entity_poly.type
_entity_poly.pdbx_seq_one_letter_code
_entity_poly.pdbx_strand_id
1 'polypeptide(L)'
;MFHRLAARSLRSASASASNSSSKCHKVNFQSKRFLNLHEYQSSAIMEQAGVNVPFGIAAHSVEEAVAAANQIGDEEVVIKSQILAGG
;
A
#
# COMPACT_ATOMS: atom_id res chain seq x y z
N MET A 1 -58.90 -50.29 -32.52
CA MET A 1 -58.02 -50.09 -33.69
C MET A 1 -56.77 -49.36 -33.20
N PHE A 2 -55.70 -50.06 -32.84
CA PHE A 2 -54.57 -50.38 -33.72
C PHE A 2 -54.12 -49.09 -34.49
N HIS A 3 -52.90 -48.56 -34.36
CA HIS A 3 -51.63 -49.26 -34.50
C HIS A 3 -50.42 -48.32 -34.23
N ARG A 4 -49.27 -48.94 -33.92
CA ARG A 4 -47.86 -48.53 -34.17
C ARG A 4 -47.04 -47.88 -33.06
N LEU A 5 -46.24 -48.76 -32.44
CA LEU A 5 -44.86 -48.54 -31.99
C LEU A 5 -43.93 -48.10 -33.14
N ALA A 6 -43.03 -47.15 -32.85
CA ALA A 6 -41.65 -46.99 -33.36
C ALA A 6 -41.13 -45.64 -32.80
N ALA A 7 -39.87 -45.38 -32.47
CA ALA A 7 -38.68 -46.15 -32.18
C ALA A 7 -37.73 -45.16 -31.47
N ARG A 8 -36.77 -45.69 -30.72
CA ARG A 8 -35.61 -45.03 -30.09
C ARG A 8 -35.16 -43.71 -30.73
N SER A 9 -34.96 -42.69 -29.89
CA SER A 9 -33.79 -41.82 -30.01
C SER A 9 -33.08 -41.74 -28.67
N LEU A 10 -31.98 -42.49 -28.57
CA LEU A 10 -30.95 -42.29 -27.56
C LEU A 10 -30.07 -41.13 -28.02
N ARG A 11 -29.72 -40.25 -27.07
CA ARG A 11 -28.69 -39.18 -27.02
C ARG A 11 -29.37 -37.87 -26.62
N SER A 12 -28.85 -37.07 -25.68
CA SER A 12 -27.45 -36.88 -25.33
C SER A 12 -27.28 -36.59 -23.84
N ALA A 13 -26.24 -37.19 -23.27
CA ALA A 13 -25.43 -36.78 -22.13
C ALA A 13 -26.00 -35.70 -21.19
N SER A 14 -26.15 -36.08 -19.92
CA SER A 14 -25.93 -35.15 -18.81
C SER A 14 -24.53 -34.55 -19.00
N ALA A 15 -24.46 -33.32 -19.52
CA ALA A 15 -23.25 -32.53 -19.39
C ALA A 15 -23.11 -32.22 -17.90
N SER A 16 -22.39 -33.07 -17.18
CA SER A 16 -21.70 -32.65 -15.97
C SER A 16 -20.88 -31.46 -16.41
N ALA A 17 -21.36 -30.26 -16.14
CA ALA A 17 -20.60 -29.04 -16.27
C ALA A 17 -19.40 -29.25 -15.35
N SER A 18 -18.29 -29.74 -15.91
CA SER A 18 -17.01 -29.62 -15.28
C SER A 18 -16.80 -28.12 -15.19
N ASN A 19 -17.04 -27.60 -14.00
CA ASN A 19 -16.65 -26.26 -13.62
C ASN A 19 -15.12 -26.25 -13.56
N SER A 20 -14.51 -26.36 -14.74
CA SER A 20 -13.12 -26.03 -14.94
C SER A 20 -13.08 -24.52 -14.95
N SER A 21 -13.28 -23.95 -13.74
CA SER A 21 -12.85 -22.61 -13.42
C SER A 21 -11.34 -22.64 -13.62
N SER A 22 -10.94 -22.34 -14.85
CA SER A 22 -9.58 -21.96 -15.16
C SER A 22 -9.27 -20.86 -14.16
N LYS A 23 -8.43 -21.19 -13.17
CA LYS A 23 -7.85 -20.21 -12.27
C LYS A 23 -7.03 -19.31 -13.17
N CYS A 24 -7.66 -18.30 -13.77
CA CYS A 24 -6.97 -17.16 -14.30
C CYS A 24 -6.31 -16.54 -13.07
N HIS A 25 -5.00 -16.79 -12.94
CA HIS A 25 -4.21 -16.14 -11.93
C HIS A 25 -4.24 -14.67 -12.33
N LYS A 26 -5.15 -13.91 -11.72
CA LYS A 26 -5.15 -12.46 -11.83
C LYS A 26 -3.82 -12.02 -11.21
N VAL A 27 -2.81 -11.88 -12.06
CA VAL A 27 -1.53 -11.31 -11.66
C VAL A 27 -1.85 -9.88 -11.26
N ASN A 28 -1.92 -9.65 -9.96
CA ASN A 28 -2.10 -8.31 -9.40
C ASN A 28 -0.85 -7.52 -9.75
N PHE A 29 -0.91 -6.71 -10.82
CA PHE A 29 0.13 -5.74 -11.11
C PHE A 29 -0.07 -4.56 -10.16
N GLN A 30 0.41 -4.73 -8.92
CA GLN A 30 0.50 -3.62 -7.99
C GLN A 30 1.59 -2.66 -8.49
N SER A 31 1.27 -1.37 -8.58
CA SER A 31 2.27 -0.35 -8.83
C SER A 31 3.35 -0.43 -7.75
N LYS A 32 4.58 -0.75 -8.13
CA LYS A 32 5.73 -0.66 -7.23
C LYS A 32 6.04 0.82 -7.04
N ARG A 33 5.78 1.35 -5.84
CA ARG A 33 6.11 2.73 -5.50
C ARG A 33 7.52 2.79 -4.92
N PHE A 34 8.38 3.60 -5.54
CA PHE A 34 9.73 3.89 -5.06
C PHE A 34 9.71 5.16 -4.21
N LEU A 35 8.99 5.12 -3.08
CA LEU A 35 8.88 6.26 -2.18
C LEU A 35 9.49 5.92 -0.84
N ASN A 36 10.56 6.64 -0.49
CA ASN A 36 11.10 6.67 0.86
C ASN A 36 11.27 8.14 1.25
N LEU A 37 10.66 8.53 2.36
CA LEU A 37 10.78 9.88 2.92
C LEU A 37 11.45 9.80 4.28
N HIS A 38 12.31 10.76 4.56
CA HIS A 38 12.81 10.99 5.91
C HIS A 38 11.72 11.61 6.78
N GLU A 39 11.84 11.45 8.10
CA GLU A 39 10.82 11.92 9.06
C GLU A 39 10.51 13.41 8.87
N TYR A 40 11.53 14.25 8.74
CA TYR A 40 11.34 15.70 8.55
C TYR A 40 10.59 16.04 7.26
N GLN A 41 10.76 15.25 6.19
CA GLN A 41 10.09 15.47 4.90
C GLN A 41 8.61 15.12 4.99
N SER A 42 8.28 13.99 5.62
CA SER A 42 6.89 13.62 5.85
C SER A 42 6.18 14.63 6.75
N SER A 43 6.83 15.10 7.82
CA SER A 43 6.27 16.11 8.71
C SER A 43 5.98 17.43 7.99
N ALA A 44 6.90 17.91 7.15
CA ALA A 44 6.67 19.13 6.36
C ALA A 44 5.48 19.01 5.39
N ILE A 45 5.32 17.86 4.72
CA ILE A 45 4.16 17.62 3.83
C ILE A 45 2.86 17.56 4.64
N MET A 46 2.89 16.94 5.82
CA MET A 46 1.73 16.85 6.71
C MET A 46 1.33 18.22 7.25
N GLU A 47 2.29 19.04 7.66
CA GLU A 47 2.07 20.42 8.10
C GLU A 47 1.43 21.27 6.99
N GLN A 48 1.95 21.19 5.76
CA GLN A 48 1.37 21.85 4.59
C GLN A 48 -0.07 21.41 4.29
N ALA A 49 -0.42 20.17 4.65
CA ALA A 49 -1.77 19.63 4.54
C ALA A 49 -2.68 20.01 5.73
N GLY A 50 -2.19 20.80 6.70
CA GLY A 50 -2.93 21.23 7.89
C GLY A 50 -3.01 20.18 9.00
N VAL A 51 -2.18 19.13 8.94
CA VAL A 51 -2.08 18.14 10.01
C VAL A 51 -1.14 18.68 11.08
N ASN A 52 -1.59 18.63 12.34
CA ASN A 52 -0.75 19.02 13.47
C ASN A 52 0.42 18.03 13.63
N VAL A 53 1.65 18.54 13.50
CA VAL A 53 2.89 17.78 13.68
C VAL A 53 3.81 18.52 14.66
N PRO A 54 4.71 17.82 15.37
CA PRO A 54 5.69 18.49 16.20
C PRO A 54 6.58 19.43 15.38
N PHE A 55 6.82 20.63 15.90
CA PHE A 55 7.75 21.57 15.28
C PHE A 55 9.17 21.00 15.31
N GLY A 56 9.88 21.10 14.19
CA GLY A 56 11.25 20.60 14.07
C GLY A 56 12.00 21.28 12.94
N ILE A 57 13.32 21.34 13.08
CA ILE A 57 14.21 22.01 12.12
C ILE A 57 15.25 20.98 11.66
N ALA A 58 15.38 20.80 10.34
CA ALA A 58 16.42 19.96 9.78
C ALA A 58 17.79 20.67 9.86
N ALA A 59 18.82 19.94 10.29
CA ALA A 59 20.19 20.43 10.39
C ALA A 59 21.15 19.49 9.66
N HIS A 60 22.11 20.08 8.95
CA HIS A 60 23.13 19.38 8.17
C HIS A 60 24.55 19.51 8.75
N SER A 61 24.71 20.33 9.79
CA SER A 61 25.94 20.54 10.53
C SER A 61 25.67 20.57 12.04
N VAL A 62 26.73 20.47 12.83
CA VAL A 62 26.63 20.57 14.30
C VAL A 62 26.19 21.98 14.70
N GLU A 63 26.73 22.99 14.04
CA GLU A 63 26.41 24.39 14.27
C GLU A 63 24.92 24.69 14.01
N GLU A 64 24.37 24.14 12.91
CA GLU A 64 22.94 24.24 12.61
C GLU A 64 22.09 23.52 13.65
N ALA A 65 22.51 22.35 14.14
CA ALA A 65 21.76 21.60 15.15
C ALA A 65 21.68 22.38 16.48
N VAL A 66 22.77 23.03 16.87
CA VAL A 66 22.81 23.90 18.06
C VAL A 66 21.92 25.13 17.87
N ALA A 67 21.97 25.77 16.70
CA ALA A 67 21.10 26.91 16.38
C ALA A 67 19.62 26.52 16.38
N ALA A 68 19.28 25.35 15.81
CA ALA A 68 17.93 24.80 15.81
C ALA A 68 17.40 24.54 17.21
N ALA A 69 18.20 23.91 18.09
CA ALA A 69 17.81 23.67 19.48
C ALA A 69 17.50 24.99 20.22
N ASN A 70 18.35 26.00 20.03
CA ASN A 70 18.13 27.34 20.60
C ASN A 70 16.87 28.02 20.04
N GLN A 71 16.56 27.80 18.76
CA GLN A 71 15.37 28.37 18.12
C GLN A 71 14.07 27.72 18.59
N ILE A 72 14.09 26.40 18.87
CA ILE A 72 12.95 25.70 19.45
C ILE A 72 12.64 26.26 20.85
N GLY A 73 13.67 26.47 21.67
CA GLY A 73 13.54 27.20 22.94
C GLY A 73 12.82 26.44 24.06
N ASP A 74 12.59 25.13 23.88
CA ASP A 74 12.02 24.25 24.91
C ASP A 74 13.07 23.74 25.89
N GLU A 75 12.63 23.35 27.10
CA GLU A 75 13.50 22.78 28.15
C GLU A 75 14.11 21.42 27.73
N GLU A 76 13.38 20.65 26.93
CA GLU A 76 13.80 19.36 26.41
C GLU A 76 13.68 19.33 24.88
N VAL A 77 14.74 18.90 24.20
CA VAL A 77 14.79 18.77 22.74
C VAL A 77 15.20 17.37 22.33
N VAL A 78 14.58 16.85 21.26
CA VAL A 78 14.89 15.53 20.70
C VAL A 78 15.71 15.70 19.43
N ILE A 79 16.93 15.16 19.43
CA ILE A 79 17.81 15.14 18.26
C ILE A 79 17.71 13.74 17.61
N LYS A 80 17.31 13.70 16.34
CA LYS A 80 17.13 12.45 15.58
C LYS A 80 18.04 12.40 14.37
N SER A 81 18.76 11.30 14.20
CA SER A 81 19.41 10.99 12.93
C SER A 81 18.35 10.76 11.85
N GLN A 82 18.58 11.27 10.63
CA GLN A 82 17.66 11.10 9.52
C GLN A 82 18.10 9.91 8.65
N ILE A 83 17.65 8.71 9.03
CA ILE A 83 17.87 7.46 8.27
C ILE A 83 16.53 6.81 7.92
N LEU A 84 16.49 6.05 6.83
CA LEU A 84 15.29 5.30 6.42
C LEU A 84 15.19 3.91 7.06
N ALA A 85 16.34 3.38 7.50
CA ALA A 85 16.37 2.12 8.22
C ALA A 85 15.74 2.32 9.61
N GLY A 86 14.89 1.37 10.02
CA GLY A 86 14.37 1.31 11.38
C GLY A 86 15.44 0.82 12.38
N GLY A 87 15.22 1.13 13.65
CA GLY A 87 15.98 0.63 14.80
C GLY A 87 15.02 0.12 15.87
#